data_AF-A0A661Z233-F1
#
_entry.id   AF-A0A661Z233-F1
#
_cell.length_a   1.000
_cell.length_b   1.000
_cell.length_c   1.000
_cell.angle_alpha   90.00
_cell.angle_beta   90.00
_cell.angle_gamma   90.00
#
_symmetry.space_group_name_H-M   'P 1'
#
loop_
_entity.id
_entity.type
_entity.pdbx_description
1 polymer ?
#
loop_
_entity_poly.entity_id
_entity_poly.type
_entity_poly.pdbx_seq_one_letter_code
_entity_poly.pdbx_strand_id
1 'polypeptide(L)'
;SVDRFGSVITNNNIISKFAEKGEYKGNGVINGGVYIIKEEFFEKAKLLSKFSMEKDVFEILLNNFDFFGFPFSNYFIDIGVPEDYKRAQNEFKGFKY
;
A
#
# COMPACT_ATOMS: atom_id res chain seq x y z
N SER A 1 3.86 3.11 13.12
CA SER A 1 4.55 1.82 13.21
C SER A 1 4.03 0.90 12.13
N VAL A 2 4.90 0.12 11.48
CA VAL A 2 4.51 -0.85 10.44
C VAL A 2 3.85 -2.12 11.01
N ASP A 3 3.85 -2.30 12.33
CA ASP A 3 3.35 -3.51 13.00
C ASP A 3 1.92 -3.93 12.62
N ARG A 4 1.08 -2.96 12.20
CA ARG A 4 -0.34 -3.17 11.92
C ARG A 4 -0.67 -3.28 10.42
N PHE A 5 0.30 -3.08 9.54
CA PHE A 5 0.10 -2.90 8.10
C PHE A 5 1.11 -3.73 7.29
N GLY A 6 0.81 -3.98 6.02
CA GLY A 6 1.83 -4.40 5.07
C GLY A 6 2.87 -3.29 4.89
N SER A 7 4.14 -3.65 4.72
CA SER A 7 5.24 -2.69 4.57
C SER A 7 5.86 -2.75 3.18
N VAL A 8 6.45 -1.64 2.76
CA VAL A 8 7.08 -1.50 1.45
C VAL A 8 8.54 -1.15 1.65
N ILE A 9 9.42 -1.91 1.02
CA ILE A 9 10.86 -1.64 1.00
C ILE A 9 11.21 -1.05 -0.36
N THR A 10 11.92 0.07 -0.34
CA THR A 10 12.33 0.77 -1.55
C THR A 10 13.83 0.99 -1.59
N ASN A 11 14.42 0.91 -2.78
CA ASN A 11 15.77 1.38 -3.08
C ASN A 11 15.68 2.45 -4.17
N ASN A 12 16.08 3.70 -3.87
CA ASN A 12 15.95 4.83 -4.80
C ASN A 12 14.54 4.96 -5.42
N ASN A 13 13.50 4.88 -4.58
CA ASN A 13 12.07 4.85 -4.95
C ASN A 13 11.61 3.63 -5.76
N ILE A 14 12.48 2.71 -6.16
CA ILE A 14 12.06 1.43 -6.76
C ILE A 14 11.66 0.49 -5.62
N ILE A 15 10.45 -0.07 -5.68
CA ILE A 15 9.99 -1.04 -4.71
C ILE A 15 10.75 -2.35 -4.94
N SER A 16 11.45 -2.81 -3.92
CA SER A 16 12.18 -4.08 -3.94
C SER A 16 11.45 -5.19 -3.19
N LYS A 17 10.49 -4.84 -2.32
CA LYS A 17 9.67 -5.82 -1.59
C LYS A 17 8.35 -5.22 -1.11
N PHE A 18 7.29 -5.99 -1.27
CA PHE A 18 6.06 -5.88 -0.48
C PHE A 18 6.11 -6.94 0.61
N ALA A 19 6.05 -6.52 1.86
CA ALA A 19 6.15 -7.40 3.03
C ALA A 19 4.80 -7.46 3.75
N GLU A 20 4.44 -8.65 4.23
CA GLU A 20 3.17 -8.86 4.90
C GLU A 20 3.12 -8.17 6.26
N LYS A 21 1.89 -8.01 6.76
CA LYS A 21 1.64 -7.44 8.07
C LYS A 21 2.37 -8.22 9.17
N GLY A 22 3.15 -7.49 9.96
CA GLY A 22 3.88 -8.04 11.11
C GLY A 22 5.24 -8.64 10.79
N GLU A 23 5.64 -8.70 9.52
CA GLU A 23 6.98 -9.16 9.12
C GLU A 23 8.08 -8.21 9.62
N TYR A 24 7.81 -6.91 9.58
CA TYR A 24 8.67 -5.86 10.13
C TYR A 24 7.99 -5.17 11.30
N LYS A 25 8.81 -4.57 12.19
CA LYS A 25 8.33 -3.84 13.35
C LYS A 25 8.96 -2.46 13.49
N GLY A 26 8.20 -1.53 14.06
CA GLY A 26 8.66 -0.17 14.35
C GLY A 26 8.49 0.81 13.18
N ASN A 27 9.46 1.70 12.99
CA ASN A 27 9.41 2.72 11.95
C ASN A 27 9.63 2.11 10.57
N GLY A 28 8.83 2.53 9.59
CA GLY A 28 8.93 2.08 8.21
C GLY A 28 7.78 2.63 7.36
N VAL A 29 7.85 2.35 6.06
CA VAL A 29 6.82 2.76 5.11
C VAL A 29 5.80 1.64 4.99
N ILE A 30 4.53 1.99 5.14
CA ILE A 30 3.40 1.06 4.95
C ILE A 30 2.91 1.13 3.52
N ASN A 31 2.26 0.06 3.05
CA ASN A 31 1.46 0.15 1.84
C ASN A 31 0.21 1.01 2.14
N GLY A 32 0.10 2.16 1.47
CA GLY A 32 -0.99 3.11 1.67
C GLY A 32 -2.28 2.78 0.91
N GLY A 33 -2.29 1.75 0.06
CA GLY A 33 -3.48 1.34 -0.69
C GLY A 33 -3.89 2.32 -1.81
N VAL A 34 -3.03 3.26 -2.18
CA VAL A 34 -3.27 4.24 -3.25
C VAL A 34 -2.24 4.02 -4.35
N TYR A 35 -2.72 3.86 -5.57
CA TYR A 35 -1.89 3.49 -6.72
C TYR A 35 -2.24 4.34 -7.93
N ILE A 36 -1.22 4.67 -8.72
CA ILE A 36 -1.37 5.19 -10.07
C ILE A 36 -0.83 4.11 -11.00
N ILE A 37 -1.69 3.57 -11.86
CA ILE A 37 -1.38 2.43 -12.72
C ILE A 37 -1.73 2.81 -14.15
N LYS A 38 -0.81 2.60 -15.08
CA LYS A 38 -1.08 2.74 -16.52
C LYS A 38 -1.97 1.59 -16.97
N GLU A 39 -3.00 1.87 -17.76
CA GLU A 39 -3.92 0.83 -18.26
C GLU A 39 -3.20 -0.34 -18.97
N GLU A 40 -2.17 -0.02 -19.78
CA GLU A 40 -1.32 -1.01 -20.46
C GLU A 40 -0.69 -2.05 -19.52
N PHE A 41 -0.56 -1.74 -18.23
CA PHE A 41 -0.09 -2.70 -17.24
C PHE A 41 -1.01 -3.93 -17.19
N PHE A 42 -2.33 -3.72 -17.16
CA PHE A 42 -3.30 -4.81 -17.03
C PHE A 42 -3.34 -5.69 -18.27
N GLU A 43 -3.14 -5.11 -19.47
CA GLU A 43 -3.03 -5.85 -20.72
C GLU A 43 -1.78 -6.76 -20.72
N LYS A 44 -0.65 -6.24 -20.23
CA LYS A 44 0.63 -6.97 -20.19
C LYS A 44 0.69 -8.00 -19.06
N ALA A 45 0.06 -7.71 -17.92
CA ALA A 45 0.06 -8.56 -16.73
C ALA A 45 -0.75 -9.86 -16.92
N LYS A 46 -1.66 -9.93 -17.92
CA LYS A 46 -2.46 -11.12 -18.27
C LYS A 46 -3.15 -11.74 -17.05
N LEU A 47 -3.73 -10.88 -16.21
CA LEU A 47 -4.39 -11.30 -14.97
C LEU A 47 -5.68 -12.08 -15.26
N LEU A 48 -6.09 -12.90 -14.30
CA LEU A 48 -7.40 -13.56 -14.32
C LEU A 48 -8.53 -12.53 -14.22
N SER A 49 -9.77 -12.95 -14.51
CA SER A 49 -10.94 -12.08 -14.35
C SER A 49 -11.18 -11.63 -12.91
N LYS A 50 -10.70 -12.39 -11.93
CA LYS A 50 -10.65 -12.04 -10.52
C LYS A 50 -9.23 -12.25 -10.01
N PHE A 51 -8.67 -11.21 -9.39
CA PHE A 51 -7.32 -11.22 -8.83
C PHE A 51 -7.25 -10.30 -7.60
N SER A 52 -6.22 -10.49 -6.79
CA SER A 52 -5.80 -9.61 -5.70
C SER A 52 -4.61 -8.77 -6.16
N MET A 53 -4.67 -7.46 -5.89
CA MET A 53 -3.54 -6.57 -6.15
C MET A 53 -2.32 -6.99 -5.31
N GLU A 54 -2.52 -7.38 -4.06
CA GLU A 54 -1.42 -7.75 -3.16
C GLU A 54 -0.80 -9.09 -3.57
N LYS A 55 -1.63 -10.12 -3.73
CA LYS A 55 -1.15 -11.50 -3.94
C LYS A 55 -0.80 -11.80 -5.38
N ASP A 56 -1.65 -11.42 -6.32
CA ASP A 56 -1.49 -11.82 -7.72
C ASP A 56 -0.66 -10.82 -8.53
N VAL A 57 -0.54 -9.58 -8.04
CA VAL A 57 0.21 -8.50 -8.71
C VAL A 57 1.49 -8.15 -7.95
N PHE A 58 1.40 -7.59 -6.75
CA PHE A 58 2.56 -7.02 -6.06
C PHE A 58 3.56 -8.06 -5.60
N GLU A 59 3.12 -9.23 -5.15
CA GLU A 59 4.04 -10.31 -4.74
C GLU A 59 4.64 -11.06 -5.93
N ILE A 60 3.84 -11.32 -6.99
CA ILE A 60 4.25 -12.18 -8.10
C ILE A 60 4.97 -11.40 -9.20
N LEU A 61 4.44 -10.22 -9.57
CA LEU A 61 4.90 -9.49 -10.75
C LEU A 61 5.97 -8.44 -10.45
N LEU A 62 6.44 -8.35 -9.20
CA LEU A 62 7.44 -7.36 -8.76
C LEU A 62 8.72 -7.36 -9.60
N ASN A 63 9.12 -8.53 -10.10
CA ASN A 63 10.33 -8.69 -10.93
C ASN A 63 10.05 -8.55 -12.44
N ASN A 64 8.79 -8.42 -12.83
CA ASN A 64 8.36 -8.38 -14.22
C ASN A 64 8.02 -6.96 -14.69
N PHE A 65 7.78 -6.04 -13.75
CA PHE A 65 7.44 -4.65 -14.02
C PHE A 65 8.13 -3.72 -13.02
N ASP A 66 8.30 -2.47 -13.41
CA ASP A 66 8.83 -1.46 -12.49
C ASP A 66 7.74 -0.97 -11.55
N PHE A 67 7.94 -1.20 -10.25
CA PHE A 67 7.12 -0.67 -9.19
C PHE A 67 7.87 0.45 -8.48
N PHE A 68 7.22 1.60 -8.30
CA PHE A 68 7.81 2.76 -7.64
C PHE A 68 7.02 3.14 -6.39
N GLY A 69 7.74 3.44 -5.31
CA GLY A 69 7.19 3.94 -4.06
C GLY A 69 7.25 5.47 -4.04
N PHE A 70 6.14 6.09 -3.65
CA PHE A 70 6.08 7.52 -3.35
C PHE A 70 5.81 7.68 -1.86
N PRO A 71 6.82 7.96 -1.02
CA PRO A 71 6.63 8.08 0.42
C PRO A 71 5.76 9.31 0.73
N PHE A 72 4.73 9.09 1.53
CA PHE A 72 3.81 10.12 1.99
C PHE A 72 3.78 10.13 3.52
N SER A 73 4.06 11.29 4.11
CA SER A 73 4.25 11.44 5.56
C SER A 73 3.17 12.30 6.23
N ASN A 74 2.05 12.53 5.55
CA ASN A 74 0.92 13.24 6.14
C ASN A 74 -0.10 12.26 6.73
N TYR A 75 -1.25 12.79 7.10
CA TYR A 75 -2.34 12.04 7.71
C TYR A 75 -2.70 10.77 6.93
N PHE A 76 -2.71 9.64 7.64
CA PHE A 76 -3.15 8.34 7.14
C PHE A 76 -4.00 7.67 8.22
N ILE A 77 -5.08 7.00 7.81
CA ILE A 77 -5.94 6.22 8.69
C ILE A 77 -6.52 5.02 7.94
N ASP A 78 -6.60 3.88 8.62
CA ASP A 78 -7.23 2.66 8.10
C ASP A 78 -8.53 2.40 8.87
N ILE A 79 -9.66 2.67 8.22
CA ILE A 79 -10.99 2.50 8.83
C ILE A 79 -11.43 1.02 8.92
N GLY A 80 -10.65 0.07 8.41
CA GLY A 80 -10.88 -1.36 8.63
C GLY A 80 -10.58 -1.79 10.07
N VAL A 81 -9.81 -1.00 10.82
CA VAL A 81 -9.55 -1.20 12.25
C VAL A 81 -10.64 -0.48 13.06
N PRO A 82 -11.42 -1.17 13.92
CA PRO A 82 -12.54 -0.56 14.65
C PRO A 82 -12.16 0.69 15.47
N GLU A 83 -10.98 0.71 16.06
CA GLU A 83 -10.45 1.83 16.83
C GLU A 83 -10.16 3.05 15.93
N ASP A 84 -9.53 2.82 14.78
CA ASP A 84 -9.23 3.88 13.82
C ASP A 84 -10.51 4.38 13.13
N TYR A 85 -11.49 3.51 12.86
CA TYR A 85 -12.83 3.93 12.43
C TYR A 85 -13.50 4.89 13.43
N LYS A 86 -13.46 4.59 14.73
CA LYS A 86 -14.01 5.48 15.78
C LYS A 86 -13.28 6.81 15.84
N ARG A 87 -11.96 6.81 15.64
CA ARG A 87 -11.14 8.03 15.60
C ARG A 87 -11.51 8.93 14.42
N ALA A 88 -11.68 8.34 13.22
CA ALA A 88 -12.06 9.05 12.01
C ALA A 88 -13.32 9.91 12.18
N GLN A 89 -14.31 9.43 12.96
CA GLN A 89 -15.56 10.15 13.25
C GLN A 89 -15.36 11.53 13.90
N ASN A 90 -14.22 11.74 14.57
CA ASN A 90 -13.88 13.00 15.23
C ASN A 90 -12.79 13.77 14.48
N GLU A 91 -11.74 13.08 14.02
CA GLU A 91 -10.58 13.71 13.37
C GLU A 91 -10.97 14.45 12.09
N PHE A 92 -11.90 13.93 11.28
CA PHE A 92 -12.29 14.54 10.01
C PHE A 92 -13.05 15.86 10.15
N LYS A 93 -13.69 16.12 11.29
CA LYS A 93 -14.44 17.37 11.52
C LYS A 93 -13.55 18.61 11.46
N GLY A 94 -12.25 18.45 11.72
CA GLY A 94 -11.27 19.53 11.66
C GLY A 94 -10.63 19.73 10.28
N PHE A 95 -10.93 18.88 9.30
CA PHE A 95 -10.29 18.95 7.98
C PHE A 95 -10.93 20.07 7.16
N LYS A 96 -10.09 20.85 6.48
CA LYS A 96 -10.50 21.86 5.49
C LYS A 96 -10.11 21.35 4.10
N TYR A 97 -11.02 21.50 3.15
CA TYR A 97 -10.82 21.17 1.74
C TYR A 97 -10.18 22.33 0.97
#